data_AF-A0A1I1DSK0-F1
#
_entry.id   AF-A0A1I1DSK0-F1
#
_cell.length_a   1.000
_cell.length_b   1.000
_cell.length_c   1.000
_cell.angle_alpha   90.00
_cell.angle_beta   90.00
_cell.angle_gamma   90.00
#
_symmetry.space_group_name_H-M   'P 1'
#
loop_
_entity.id
_entity.type
_entity.pdbx_description
1 polymer ?
#
loop_
_entity_poly.entity_id
_entity_poly.type
_entity_poly.pdbx_seq_one_letter_code
_entity_poly.pdbx_strand_id
1 'polypeptide(L)'
;MMKNRLKNLGDRASEIDAEILKDDFADFGKDAQIPDDARERILSSVMGKAGFKMNNTKGVIKGHKSITGNKTDSNITASNGKLRLYRGGAIAACIAVIAAGAVTSTMLFGKKINTDGSASSKVEKTSANQKTTAEKNDNNVTMPDLIGKNIDSIDQDNLGEVVISFENNPDYDDGIIFWQSPEPGDPINSYDNVILRVCDRNKHDGSVTLPDFVGKEIDQVKMDFSDKLNFDIIEEYNIEYEEGIVFWQSQSAGRSVNEGYTITLKVSKGKQKTLVPDVSDCESEVAESELRAAQFTVVLRSKYDDNVPEGIAIGTEPAAGTEFPIGDMVTLYVSKGPLDNKVKVPNVVGLTKEKAITILKENKLKANVEDMPYEGDKGKVIDMSLEPDRRVERDTEVTIYVSTGVTDPVDLTISMPMPKGLTGKYTVNGIVNGITRYIIPIPDASAVAGGAITMDISGKKTERLKVTLKNEATGESIDYGEFVVNYDKKTAELVGELNKDLQFDKNDLVDLTISIPMPEDLSGKYTVKGMVDGKARYTQKISDAKTVAGGAITMDISGKDTETLTISLTNESTGKSVNYAVFNINYDKKTAELNGAFNKDGLLNTMK
;
A
#
# COMPACT_ATOMS: atom_id res chain seq x y z
N MET A 1 8.03 -34.08 -66.95
CA MET A 1 7.45 -34.70 -65.73
C MET A 1 7.88 -34.00 -64.44
N MET A 2 7.76 -32.67 -64.35
CA MET A 2 8.03 -31.94 -63.09
C MET A 2 7.06 -30.76 -62.87
N LYS A 3 6.03 -30.64 -63.73
CA LYS A 3 4.90 -29.69 -63.56
C LYS A 3 3.60 -30.35 -63.06
N ASN A 4 3.49 -31.70 -63.14
CA ASN A 4 2.34 -32.45 -62.61
C ASN A 4 2.58 -33.07 -61.22
N ARG A 5 3.68 -32.74 -60.55
CA ARG A 5 3.94 -33.10 -59.14
C ARG A 5 3.89 -31.90 -58.18
N LEU A 6 3.52 -30.73 -58.68
CA LEU A 6 3.29 -29.51 -57.90
C LEU A 6 1.80 -29.16 -57.78
N LYS A 7 0.89 -29.94 -58.39
CA LYS A 7 -0.56 -29.69 -58.33
C LYS A 7 -1.28 -30.35 -57.15
N ASN A 8 -0.57 -31.13 -56.32
CA ASN A 8 -1.11 -31.80 -55.11
C ASN A 8 -0.45 -31.30 -53.80
N LEU A 9 -0.02 -30.04 -53.76
CA LEU A 9 0.44 -29.37 -52.54
C LEU A 9 -0.33 -28.04 -52.32
N GLY A 10 -1.51 -27.92 -52.94
CA GLY A 10 -2.37 -26.72 -52.88
C GLY A 10 -3.33 -26.65 -51.69
N ASP A 11 -3.47 -27.72 -50.91
CA ASP A 11 -4.39 -27.73 -49.77
C ASP A 11 -3.57 -27.90 -48.49
N ARG A 12 -3.02 -26.78 -47.95
CA ARG A 12 -2.62 -26.55 -46.53
C ARG A 12 -1.63 -25.39 -46.31
N ALA A 13 -1.73 -24.31 -47.09
CA ALA A 13 -1.17 -23.02 -46.69
C ALA A 13 -2.13 -21.93 -47.19
N SER A 14 -2.60 -21.08 -46.28
CA SER A 14 -3.45 -19.97 -46.66
C SER A 14 -2.63 -19.00 -47.53
N GLU A 15 -3.23 -18.43 -48.59
CA GLU A 15 -2.56 -17.46 -49.48
C GLU A 15 -2.00 -16.24 -48.72
N ILE A 16 -2.37 -16.04 -47.46
CA ILE A 16 -1.90 -14.96 -46.58
C ILE A 16 -0.45 -15.18 -46.10
N ASP A 17 -0.01 -16.43 -45.90
CA ASP A 17 1.33 -16.72 -45.33
C ASP A 17 2.46 -16.68 -46.37
N ALA A 18 2.14 -16.92 -47.65
CA ALA A 18 3.10 -16.87 -48.74
C ALA A 18 3.44 -15.42 -49.16
N GLU A 19 2.55 -14.47 -48.89
CA GLU A 19 2.75 -13.05 -49.21
C GLU A 19 3.59 -12.35 -48.12
N ILE A 20 3.40 -12.71 -46.84
CA ILE A 20 4.18 -12.20 -45.70
C ILE A 20 5.67 -12.57 -45.81
N LEU A 21 5.97 -13.81 -46.23
CA LEU A 21 7.36 -14.28 -46.36
C LEU A 21 8.07 -13.80 -47.64
N LYS A 22 7.36 -13.14 -48.56
CA LYS A 22 7.97 -12.59 -49.77
C LYS A 22 8.59 -11.22 -49.52
N ASP A 23 7.99 -10.43 -48.64
CA ASP A 23 8.49 -9.11 -48.24
C ASP A 23 9.65 -9.22 -47.24
N ASP A 24 9.64 -10.20 -46.32
CA ASP A 24 10.72 -10.42 -45.35
C ASP A 24 12.05 -10.89 -45.99
N PHE A 25 12.01 -11.42 -47.21
CA PHE A 25 13.19 -11.86 -47.96
C PHE A 25 13.50 -11.01 -49.19
N ALA A 26 12.68 -9.99 -49.49
CA ALA A 26 12.91 -9.07 -50.60
C ALA A 26 14.17 -8.20 -50.39
N ASP A 27 14.59 -8.02 -49.13
CA ASP A 27 15.67 -7.11 -48.74
C ASP A 27 17.05 -7.77 -48.54
N PHE A 28 17.21 -9.06 -48.89
CA PHE A 28 18.54 -9.68 -48.97
C PHE A 28 19.26 -9.24 -50.25
N GLY A 29 19.63 -7.95 -50.28
CA GLY A 29 20.60 -7.40 -51.22
C GLY A 29 21.93 -8.13 -51.12
N LYS A 30 22.66 -8.18 -52.24
CA LYS A 30 23.85 -9.03 -52.48
C LYS A 30 25.02 -8.90 -51.50
N ASP A 31 24.98 -8.01 -50.52
CA ASP A 31 26.06 -7.76 -49.56
C ASP A 31 25.58 -7.39 -48.14
N ALA A 32 24.50 -8.01 -47.64
CA ALA A 32 24.13 -7.87 -46.22
C ALA A 32 25.10 -8.66 -45.31
N GLN A 33 25.90 -7.96 -44.49
CA GLN A 33 26.68 -8.57 -43.42
C GLN A 33 25.75 -8.94 -42.26
N ILE A 34 25.72 -10.23 -41.90
CA ILE A 34 25.04 -10.70 -40.69
C ILE A 34 25.89 -10.25 -39.49
N PRO A 35 25.33 -9.48 -38.53
CA PRO A 35 26.06 -9.04 -37.36
C PRO A 35 26.48 -10.23 -36.48
N ASP A 36 27.62 -10.09 -35.79
CA ASP A 36 28.32 -11.19 -35.13
C ASP A 36 27.47 -11.94 -34.07
N ASP A 37 26.51 -11.25 -33.46
CA ASP A 37 25.54 -11.77 -32.50
C ASP A 37 24.53 -12.74 -33.15
N ALA A 38 24.08 -12.44 -34.37
CA ALA A 38 23.22 -13.34 -35.14
C ALA A 38 23.99 -14.59 -35.62
N ARG A 39 25.29 -14.46 -35.90
CA ARG A 39 26.16 -15.60 -36.23
C ARG A 39 26.31 -16.55 -35.04
N GLU A 40 26.54 -16.01 -33.84
CA GLU A 40 26.67 -16.81 -32.62
C GLU A 40 25.36 -17.49 -32.21
N ARG A 41 24.21 -16.82 -32.37
CA ARG A 41 22.88 -17.43 -32.14
C ARG A 41 22.59 -18.59 -33.08
N ILE A 42 22.90 -18.44 -34.37
CA ILE A 42 22.67 -19.50 -35.36
C ILE A 42 23.61 -20.68 -35.08
N LEU A 43 24.88 -20.42 -34.78
CA LEU A 43 25.82 -21.49 -34.42
C LEU A 43 25.42 -22.23 -33.13
N SER A 44 24.98 -21.49 -32.11
CA SER A 44 24.54 -22.05 -30.82
C SER A 44 23.30 -22.95 -30.99
N SER A 45 22.33 -22.51 -31.79
CA SER A 45 21.11 -23.29 -32.07
C SER A 45 21.40 -24.60 -32.84
N VAL A 46 22.30 -24.56 -33.81
CA VAL A 46 22.67 -25.74 -34.61
C VAL A 46 23.54 -26.71 -33.81
N MET A 47 24.52 -26.23 -33.04
CA MET A 47 25.40 -27.07 -32.22
C MET A 47 24.67 -27.67 -31.00
N GLY A 48 23.73 -26.93 -30.41
CA GLY A 48 22.87 -27.42 -29.33
C GLY A 48 21.95 -28.54 -29.79
N LYS A 49 21.37 -28.44 -30.99
CA LYS A 49 20.58 -29.53 -31.60
C LYS A 49 21.42 -30.76 -31.99
N ALA A 50 22.72 -30.59 -32.19
CA ALA A 50 23.67 -31.69 -32.43
C ALA A 50 24.27 -32.30 -31.14
N GLY A 51 23.84 -31.85 -29.96
CA GLY A 51 24.22 -32.43 -28.67
C GLY A 51 25.54 -31.94 -28.08
N PHE A 52 26.15 -30.88 -28.61
CA PHE A 52 27.37 -30.30 -28.06
C PHE A 52 27.07 -29.07 -27.19
N LYS A 53 27.64 -29.00 -25.98
CA LYS A 53 27.60 -27.79 -25.13
C LYS A 53 28.78 -26.87 -25.43
N MET A 54 28.51 -25.61 -25.81
CA MET A 54 29.53 -24.57 -25.87
C MET A 54 29.69 -23.89 -24.50
N ASN A 55 30.93 -23.65 -24.09
CA ASN A 55 31.23 -22.85 -22.90
C ASN A 55 31.67 -21.45 -23.33
N ASN A 56 31.03 -20.43 -22.77
CA ASN A 56 31.01 -19.08 -23.33
C ASN A 56 32.22 -18.24 -22.90
N THR A 57 33.42 -18.59 -23.35
CA THR A 57 34.59 -17.72 -23.19
C THR A 57 35.51 -17.84 -24.40
N LYS A 58 35.55 -16.77 -25.20
CA LYS A 58 36.55 -16.43 -26.23
C LYS A 58 37.51 -17.59 -26.60
N GLY A 59 37.05 -18.45 -27.50
CA GLY A 59 37.85 -19.25 -28.41
C GLY A 59 39.17 -19.84 -27.91
N VAL A 60 39.16 -20.72 -26.90
CA VAL A 60 40.15 -21.81 -26.74
C VAL A 60 39.49 -22.96 -25.97
N ILE A 61 39.36 -24.14 -26.58
CA ILE A 61 39.06 -25.38 -25.85
C ILE A 61 40.37 -25.85 -25.20
N LYS A 62 40.49 -25.73 -23.88
CA LYS A 62 41.51 -26.40 -23.08
C LYS A 62 40.83 -27.14 -21.92
N GLY A 63 41.00 -28.46 -21.86
CA GLY A 63 40.64 -29.25 -20.69
C GLY A 63 40.14 -30.65 -21.03
N HIS A 64 41.03 -31.62 -20.86
CA HIS A 64 40.82 -33.07 -21.05
C HIS A 64 39.62 -33.62 -20.27
N LYS A 65 38.78 -34.42 -20.95
CA LYS A 65 38.14 -35.57 -20.29
C LYS A 65 38.33 -36.81 -21.17
N SER A 66 38.97 -37.81 -20.55
CA SER A 66 39.50 -39.02 -21.16
C SER A 66 38.41 -39.85 -21.82
N ILE A 67 38.58 -40.16 -23.10
CA ILE A 67 37.86 -41.24 -23.78
C ILE A 67 38.62 -42.53 -23.46
N THR A 68 38.04 -43.37 -22.60
CA THR A 68 38.48 -44.76 -22.45
C THR A 68 37.86 -45.62 -23.55
N GLY A 69 38.71 -46.09 -24.47
CA GLY A 69 38.55 -47.40 -25.12
C GLY A 69 38.06 -47.43 -26.58
N ASN A 70 39.02 -47.59 -27.50
CA ASN A 70 39.02 -48.43 -28.72
C ASN A 70 37.87 -48.26 -29.75
N LYS A 71 38.08 -47.94 -31.03
CA LYS A 71 39.14 -48.29 -31.99
C LYS A 71 39.34 -47.16 -33.00
N THR A 72 40.59 -46.99 -33.39
CA THR A 72 41.11 -46.18 -34.49
C THR A 72 40.57 -46.59 -35.86
N ASP A 73 40.21 -45.61 -36.70
CA ASP A 73 40.45 -45.71 -38.14
C ASP A 73 41.11 -44.42 -38.65
N SER A 74 42.14 -44.64 -39.46
CA SER A 74 43.24 -43.75 -39.78
C SER A 74 42.96 -42.93 -41.03
N ASN A 75 42.56 -41.65 -40.90
CA ASN A 75 42.59 -40.69 -42.02
C ASN A 75 42.43 -39.20 -41.64
N ILE A 76 43.00 -38.72 -40.53
CA ILE A 76 43.03 -37.27 -40.26
C ILE A 76 44.40 -36.84 -39.71
N THR A 77 45.25 -36.32 -40.59
CA THR A 77 46.37 -35.44 -40.23
C THR A 77 45.86 -34.01 -40.08
N ALA A 78 45.99 -33.43 -38.89
CA ALA A 78 45.65 -32.05 -38.61
C ALA A 78 46.81 -31.12 -38.99
N SER A 79 46.55 -30.12 -39.85
CA SER A 79 47.43 -28.96 -40.01
C SER A 79 46.68 -27.66 -39.70
N ASN A 80 47.19 -26.94 -38.70
CA ASN A 80 47.07 -25.50 -38.44
C ASN A 80 45.69 -24.81 -38.56
N GLY A 81 44.66 -25.37 -37.92
CA GLY A 81 43.73 -24.60 -37.07
C GLY A 81 43.03 -23.35 -37.62
N LYS A 82 42.80 -23.23 -38.95
CA LYS A 82 41.95 -22.19 -39.55
C LYS A 82 41.19 -22.73 -40.76
N LEU A 83 39.87 -22.89 -40.65
CA LEU A 83 39.00 -23.13 -41.80
C LEU A 83 38.63 -21.79 -42.46
N ARG A 84 38.93 -21.61 -43.74
CA ARG A 84 38.41 -20.54 -44.61
C ARG A 84 37.36 -21.14 -45.54
N LEU A 85 36.16 -20.57 -45.61
CA LEU A 85 35.08 -21.01 -46.51
C LEU A 85 34.85 -19.98 -47.62
N TYR A 86 35.01 -20.41 -48.87
CA TYR A 86 34.54 -19.71 -50.07
C TYR A 86 33.08 -20.10 -50.39
N ARG A 87 32.37 -19.20 -51.07
CA ARG A 87 30.94 -19.27 -51.42
C ARG A 87 30.56 -20.58 -52.12
N GLY A 88 29.47 -21.19 -51.66
CA GLY A 88 28.80 -22.32 -52.32
C GLY A 88 28.82 -23.62 -51.52
N GLY A 89 28.08 -23.69 -50.40
CA GLY A 89 28.03 -24.92 -49.61
C GLY A 89 27.09 -24.91 -48.39
N ALA A 90 26.22 -23.91 -48.23
CA ALA A 90 25.34 -23.80 -47.06
C ALA A 90 23.94 -24.44 -47.25
N ILE A 91 23.65 -25.01 -48.43
CA ILE A 91 22.39 -25.73 -48.68
C ILE A 91 22.57 -27.26 -48.52
N ALA A 92 23.80 -27.79 -48.57
CA ALA A 92 24.04 -29.22 -48.39
C ALA A 92 24.00 -29.67 -46.92
N ALA A 93 24.33 -28.78 -45.96
CA ALA A 93 24.28 -29.09 -44.54
C ALA A 93 22.86 -29.09 -43.95
N CYS A 94 21.91 -28.39 -44.58
CA CYS A 94 20.50 -28.39 -44.15
C CYS A 94 19.71 -29.61 -44.67
N ILE A 95 20.22 -30.35 -45.66
CA ILE A 95 19.56 -31.57 -46.17
C ILE A 95 20.08 -32.84 -45.48
N ALA A 96 21.29 -32.82 -44.91
CA ALA A 96 21.83 -33.97 -44.16
C ALA A 96 21.17 -34.17 -42.77
N VAL A 97 20.46 -33.17 -42.23
CA VAL A 97 19.75 -33.26 -40.94
C VAL A 97 18.29 -33.73 -41.10
N ILE A 98 17.80 -33.88 -42.34
CA ILE A 98 16.48 -34.51 -42.61
C ILE A 98 16.62 -35.99 -43.04
N ALA A 99 17.84 -36.53 -43.11
CA ALA A 99 18.10 -37.92 -43.50
C ALA A 99 18.97 -38.69 -42.50
N ALA A 100 18.57 -38.75 -41.22
CA ALA A 100 19.06 -39.76 -40.28
C ALA A 100 18.07 -39.91 -39.11
N GLY A 101 17.19 -40.90 -39.16
CA GLY A 101 16.24 -41.17 -38.07
C GLY A 101 15.23 -42.30 -38.27
N ALA A 102 15.44 -43.26 -39.19
CA ALA A 102 14.84 -44.59 -39.13
C ALA A 102 15.51 -45.51 -40.16
N VAL A 103 16.43 -46.37 -39.74
CA VAL A 103 16.52 -47.81 -40.11
C VAL A 103 17.49 -48.46 -39.12
N THR A 104 16.97 -49.29 -38.22
CA THR A 104 17.73 -50.42 -37.67
C THR A 104 17.53 -51.64 -38.55
N SER A 105 18.62 -52.38 -38.74
CA SER A 105 18.76 -53.67 -39.43
C SER A 105 19.01 -53.63 -40.96
N THR A 106 20.28 -53.84 -41.33
CA THR A 106 20.65 -54.43 -42.62
C THR A 106 21.52 -55.68 -42.40
N MET A 107 20.91 -56.81 -42.77
CA MET A 107 21.44 -57.87 -43.63
C MET A 107 22.94 -58.23 -43.58
N LEU A 108 23.17 -59.46 -43.14
CA LEU A 108 24.27 -60.33 -43.52
C LEU A 108 23.89 -61.12 -44.80
N PHE A 109 24.85 -61.23 -45.73
CA PHE A 109 24.89 -62.09 -46.93
C PHE A 109 23.84 -61.78 -48.02
N GLY A 110 24.10 -61.77 -49.33
CA GLY A 110 25.18 -62.38 -50.11
C GLY A 110 24.56 -62.98 -51.38
N LYS A 111 24.58 -62.22 -52.48
CA LYS A 111 24.85 -62.67 -53.87
C LYS A 111 24.05 -63.86 -54.48
N LYS A 112 23.35 -63.51 -55.59
CA LYS A 112 23.15 -64.21 -56.90
C LYS A 112 21.83 -64.95 -57.23
N ILE A 113 21.26 -64.51 -58.39
CA ILE A 113 20.70 -65.28 -59.55
C ILE A 113 19.32 -65.93 -59.31
N ASN A 114 18.28 -65.91 -60.17
CA ASN A 114 17.99 -65.47 -61.55
C ASN A 114 16.45 -65.36 -61.63
N THR A 115 15.88 -64.52 -62.49
CA THR A 115 14.62 -64.85 -63.19
C THR A 115 14.44 -63.95 -64.41
N ASP A 116 14.65 -64.54 -65.59
CA ASP A 116 14.10 -64.08 -66.86
C ASP A 116 12.61 -64.45 -66.96
N GLY A 117 11.86 -63.72 -67.79
CA GLY A 117 10.72 -64.32 -68.49
C GLY A 117 9.42 -63.52 -68.46
N SER A 118 9.21 -62.73 -69.51
CA SER A 118 8.06 -61.88 -69.82
C SER A 118 6.74 -62.63 -70.13
N ALA A 119 5.64 -61.86 -70.02
CA ALA A 119 4.45 -61.82 -70.90
C ALA A 119 3.12 -62.49 -70.45
N SER A 120 2.22 -61.63 -69.94
CA SER A 120 0.84 -61.35 -70.41
C SER A 120 -0.04 -62.46 -71.02
N SER A 121 -1.24 -62.66 -70.47
CA SER A 121 -2.50 -62.66 -71.25
C SER A 121 -3.79 -62.62 -70.40
N LYS A 122 -4.75 -61.81 -70.87
CA LYS A 122 -6.18 -61.70 -70.50
C LYS A 122 -6.95 -63.03 -70.60
N VAL A 123 -8.02 -63.14 -69.82
CA VAL A 123 -9.13 -64.09 -70.02
C VAL A 123 -10.34 -63.35 -70.60
N GLU A 124 -10.94 -63.93 -71.63
CA GLU A 124 -12.22 -63.56 -72.25
C GLU A 124 -13.14 -64.79 -72.25
N LYS A 125 -14.45 -64.56 -72.14
CA LYS A 125 -15.54 -65.54 -71.98
C LYS A 125 -15.75 -66.44 -73.20
N THR A 126 -16.26 -67.66 -73.01
CA THR A 126 -17.29 -68.24 -73.90
C THR A 126 -18.03 -69.42 -73.26
N SER A 127 -19.36 -69.42 -73.42
CA SER A 127 -20.31 -70.51 -73.14
C SER A 127 -20.43 -71.47 -74.33
N ALA A 128 -20.76 -72.75 -74.12
CA ALA A 128 -21.72 -73.53 -74.91
C ALA A 128 -21.86 -75.00 -74.44
N ASN A 129 -22.95 -75.26 -73.72
CA ASN A 129 -24.03 -76.23 -73.99
C ASN A 129 -23.77 -77.61 -74.68
N GLN A 130 -24.27 -78.64 -73.97
CA GLN A 130 -25.22 -79.69 -74.39
C GLN A 130 -24.78 -81.10 -74.86
N LYS A 131 -25.22 -82.06 -74.01
CA LYS A 131 -26.02 -83.27 -74.27
C LYS A 131 -25.38 -84.49 -74.95
N THR A 132 -25.34 -85.59 -74.20
CA THR A 132 -25.62 -86.95 -74.71
C THR A 132 -26.15 -87.77 -73.51
N THR A 133 -27.46 -87.85 -73.35
CA THR A 133 -28.35 -89.00 -73.64
C THR A 133 -28.49 -89.95 -72.45
N ALA A 134 -29.72 -89.98 -71.92
CA ALA A 134 -30.16 -90.76 -70.78
C ALA A 134 -30.28 -92.25 -71.12
N GLU A 135 -29.68 -93.11 -70.28
CA GLU A 135 -30.17 -94.47 -70.05
C GLU A 135 -31.05 -94.45 -68.81
N LYS A 136 -32.27 -94.94 -68.99
CA LYS A 136 -33.30 -95.12 -67.98
C LYS A 136 -32.90 -96.30 -67.11
N ASN A 137 -32.39 -96.05 -65.91
CA ASN A 137 -32.35 -97.06 -64.85
C ASN A 137 -33.47 -96.77 -63.86
N ASP A 138 -34.40 -97.71 -63.82
CA ASP A 138 -35.55 -97.80 -62.94
C ASP A 138 -35.07 -98.12 -61.52
N ASN A 139 -34.60 -97.09 -60.82
CA ASN A 139 -34.53 -97.08 -59.36
C ASN A 139 -35.31 -95.84 -58.94
N ASN A 140 -36.49 -96.06 -58.36
CA ASN A 140 -37.32 -94.99 -57.80
C ASN A 140 -36.61 -94.45 -56.55
N VAL A 141 -35.57 -93.62 -56.74
CA VAL A 141 -34.82 -92.96 -55.67
C VAL A 141 -35.69 -91.82 -55.17
N THR A 142 -36.23 -91.98 -53.98
CA THR A 142 -37.02 -90.95 -53.29
C THR A 142 -36.12 -90.16 -52.35
N MET A 143 -36.43 -88.88 -52.17
CA MET A 143 -35.71 -87.97 -51.29
C MET A 143 -35.69 -88.50 -49.85
N PRO A 144 -34.50 -88.77 -49.28
CA PRO A 144 -34.40 -89.17 -47.88
C PRO A 144 -34.82 -88.02 -46.97
N ASP A 145 -35.31 -88.35 -45.79
CA ASP A 145 -35.51 -87.36 -44.73
C ASP A 145 -34.14 -86.98 -44.14
N LEU A 146 -33.73 -85.74 -44.40
CA LEU A 146 -32.50 -85.13 -43.93
C LEU A 146 -32.78 -84.04 -42.90
N ILE A 147 -34.04 -83.68 -42.66
CA ILE A 147 -34.41 -82.68 -41.65
C ILE A 147 -33.99 -83.22 -40.27
N GLY A 148 -33.33 -82.38 -39.47
CA GLY A 148 -32.79 -82.74 -38.16
C GLY A 148 -31.43 -83.46 -38.18
N LYS A 149 -30.88 -83.78 -39.37
CA LYS A 149 -29.54 -84.37 -39.49
C LYS A 149 -28.46 -83.31 -39.57
N ASN A 150 -27.26 -83.66 -39.13
CA ASN A 150 -26.08 -82.83 -39.29
C ASN A 150 -25.55 -82.91 -40.74
N ILE A 151 -25.23 -81.78 -41.35
CA ILE A 151 -24.77 -81.69 -42.74
C ILE A 151 -23.49 -82.49 -43.01
N ASP A 152 -22.61 -82.66 -42.01
CA ASP A 152 -21.37 -83.44 -42.16
C ASP A 152 -21.61 -84.95 -42.15
N SER A 153 -22.83 -85.37 -41.76
CA SER A 153 -23.21 -86.77 -41.64
C SER A 153 -24.02 -87.30 -42.82
N ILE A 154 -24.30 -86.47 -43.84
CA ILE A 154 -25.10 -86.89 -45.00
C ILE A 154 -24.22 -87.60 -46.05
N ASP A 155 -24.75 -88.70 -46.57
CA ASP A 155 -24.18 -89.39 -47.73
C ASP A 155 -24.69 -88.72 -49.02
N GLN A 156 -23.80 -87.99 -49.70
CA GLN A 156 -24.13 -87.24 -50.91
C GLN A 156 -24.09 -88.08 -52.18
N ASP A 157 -23.58 -89.32 -52.12
CA ASP A 157 -23.34 -90.15 -53.32
C ASP A 157 -24.65 -90.58 -54.02
N ASN A 158 -25.78 -90.50 -53.30
CA ASN A 158 -27.12 -90.87 -53.79
C ASN A 158 -28.08 -89.68 -53.93
N LEU A 159 -27.60 -88.46 -53.66
CA LEU A 159 -28.34 -87.22 -53.89
C LEU A 159 -27.81 -86.61 -55.20
N GLY A 160 -28.66 -85.92 -55.97
CA GLY A 160 -28.21 -85.21 -57.17
C GLY A 160 -27.24 -84.07 -56.87
N GLU A 161 -27.23 -83.02 -57.69
CA GLU A 161 -26.48 -81.81 -57.36
C GLU A 161 -27.08 -81.14 -56.10
N VAL A 162 -26.31 -81.10 -55.01
CA VAL A 162 -26.75 -80.55 -53.72
C VAL A 162 -26.34 -79.08 -53.62
N VAL A 163 -27.32 -78.19 -53.45
CA VAL A 163 -27.13 -76.77 -53.20
C VAL A 163 -27.41 -76.50 -51.72
N ILE A 164 -26.38 -76.08 -50.98
CA ILE A 164 -26.49 -75.81 -49.55
C ILE A 164 -26.55 -74.29 -49.33
N SER A 165 -27.52 -73.85 -48.53
CA SER A 165 -27.60 -72.48 -48.03
C SER A 165 -27.66 -72.47 -46.51
N PHE A 166 -26.84 -71.65 -45.87
CA PHE A 166 -26.84 -71.48 -44.42
C PHE A 166 -27.80 -70.36 -44.02
N GLU A 167 -28.61 -70.55 -42.99
CA GLU A 167 -29.58 -69.58 -42.46
C GLU A 167 -29.63 -69.71 -40.93
N ASN A 168 -29.94 -68.63 -40.20
CA ASN A 168 -30.15 -68.73 -38.75
C ASN A 168 -31.57 -69.24 -38.48
N ASN A 169 -31.67 -70.32 -37.71
CA ASN A 169 -32.94 -70.85 -37.26
C ASN A 169 -32.86 -71.19 -35.76
N PRO A 170 -33.58 -70.46 -34.88
CA PRO A 170 -33.49 -70.64 -33.43
C PRO A 170 -33.99 -72.00 -32.94
N ASP A 171 -34.75 -72.73 -33.76
CA ASP A 171 -35.31 -74.03 -33.41
C ASP A 171 -34.34 -75.21 -33.65
N TYR A 172 -33.16 -74.95 -34.24
CA TYR A 172 -32.19 -75.99 -34.63
C TYR A 172 -30.75 -75.61 -34.22
N ASP A 173 -29.92 -76.60 -33.89
CA ASP A 173 -28.51 -76.41 -33.57
C ASP A 173 -27.63 -76.17 -34.83
N ASP A 174 -26.44 -75.61 -34.66
CA ASP A 174 -25.50 -75.35 -35.76
C ASP A 174 -25.18 -76.62 -36.56
N GLY A 175 -25.19 -76.49 -37.89
CA GLY A 175 -24.92 -77.58 -38.81
C GLY A 175 -26.11 -78.51 -39.05
N ILE A 176 -27.26 -78.28 -38.41
CA ILE A 176 -28.47 -79.08 -38.61
C ILE A 176 -29.27 -78.60 -39.83
N ILE A 177 -29.61 -79.52 -40.72
CA ILE A 177 -30.52 -79.26 -41.85
C ILE A 177 -31.93 -79.10 -41.28
N PHE A 178 -32.55 -77.94 -41.48
CA PHE A 178 -33.90 -77.67 -40.98
C PHE A 178 -34.95 -77.59 -42.10
N TRP A 179 -34.49 -77.54 -43.35
CA TRP A 179 -35.36 -77.54 -44.52
C TRP A 179 -34.66 -78.19 -45.71
N GLN A 180 -35.43 -78.91 -46.51
CA GLN A 180 -34.97 -79.55 -47.72
C GLN A 180 -35.99 -79.39 -48.86
N SER A 181 -35.51 -79.42 -50.10
CA SER A 181 -36.33 -79.56 -51.30
C SER A 181 -35.60 -80.42 -52.32
N PRO A 182 -36.23 -81.45 -52.93
CA PRO A 182 -37.61 -81.92 -52.74
C PRO A 182 -37.96 -82.36 -51.30
N GLU A 183 -39.25 -82.51 -50.96
CA GLU A 183 -39.68 -82.94 -49.63
C GLU A 183 -39.38 -84.43 -49.39
N PRO A 184 -39.25 -84.89 -48.13
CA PRO A 184 -39.01 -86.31 -47.85
C PRO A 184 -40.05 -87.23 -48.54
N GLY A 185 -39.57 -88.20 -49.31
CA GLY A 185 -40.40 -89.16 -50.06
C GLY A 185 -40.74 -88.75 -51.50
N ASP A 186 -40.46 -87.50 -51.91
CA ASP A 186 -40.63 -87.08 -53.30
C ASP A 186 -39.64 -87.81 -54.22
N PRO A 187 -40.01 -88.13 -55.48
CA PRO A 187 -39.08 -88.74 -56.42
C PRO A 187 -37.95 -87.76 -56.77
N ILE A 188 -36.69 -88.20 -56.66
CA ILE A 188 -35.52 -87.45 -57.14
C ILE A 188 -35.17 -87.92 -58.55
N ASN A 189 -35.19 -87.00 -59.50
CA ASN A 189 -34.68 -87.27 -60.84
C ASN A 189 -33.19 -86.85 -60.92
N SER A 190 -32.41 -87.44 -61.83
CA SER A 190 -30.98 -87.13 -62.01
C SER A 190 -30.65 -85.69 -62.45
N TYR A 191 -31.65 -84.82 -62.55
CA TYR A 191 -31.54 -83.41 -62.96
C TYR A 191 -32.16 -82.44 -61.94
N ASP A 192 -32.70 -82.94 -60.83
CA ASP A 192 -33.29 -82.11 -59.78
C ASP A 192 -32.21 -81.69 -58.80
N ASN A 193 -32.11 -80.38 -58.54
CA ASN A 193 -31.20 -79.85 -57.54
C ASN A 193 -31.80 -80.09 -56.16
N VAL A 194 -31.03 -80.72 -55.27
CA VAL A 194 -31.41 -80.88 -53.87
C VAL A 194 -30.98 -79.62 -53.13
N ILE A 195 -31.92 -78.83 -52.64
CA ILE A 195 -31.63 -77.63 -51.85
C ILE A 195 -31.76 -77.96 -50.37
N LEU A 196 -30.68 -77.76 -49.62
CA LEU A 196 -30.65 -77.93 -48.17
C LEU A 196 -30.42 -76.59 -47.49
N ARG A 197 -31.29 -76.25 -46.53
CA ARG A 197 -31.03 -75.13 -45.61
C ARG A 197 -30.50 -75.66 -44.29
N VAL A 198 -29.32 -75.21 -43.94
CA VAL A 198 -28.57 -75.64 -42.75
C VAL A 198 -28.55 -74.50 -41.75
N CYS A 199 -28.80 -74.81 -40.48
CA CYS A 199 -28.75 -73.83 -39.41
C CYS A 199 -27.30 -73.40 -39.16
N ASP A 200 -27.06 -72.09 -39.12
CA ASP A 200 -25.85 -71.48 -38.61
C ASP A 200 -26.25 -70.37 -37.64
N ARG A 201 -26.22 -70.63 -36.33
CA ARG A 201 -26.62 -69.64 -35.30
C ARG A 201 -25.65 -68.47 -35.21
N ASN A 202 -24.46 -68.58 -35.80
CA ASN A 202 -23.51 -67.46 -35.89
C ASN A 202 -23.79 -66.58 -37.11
N LYS A 203 -24.70 -66.99 -38.00
CA LYS A 203 -25.13 -66.18 -39.14
C LYS A 203 -26.19 -65.17 -38.69
N HIS A 204 -25.76 -64.01 -38.23
CA HIS A 204 -26.68 -62.90 -38.03
C HIS A 204 -27.12 -62.35 -39.40
N ASP A 205 -28.38 -62.58 -39.77
CA ASP A 205 -29.02 -62.03 -40.97
C ASP A 205 -29.49 -60.57 -40.77
N GLY A 206 -29.40 -60.08 -39.53
CA GLY A 206 -29.60 -58.68 -39.14
C GLY A 206 -28.44 -57.77 -39.58
N SER A 207 -28.80 -56.61 -40.13
CA SER A 207 -27.86 -55.55 -40.48
C SER A 207 -28.01 -54.35 -39.55
N VAL A 208 -26.92 -53.86 -38.97
CA VAL A 208 -26.87 -52.65 -38.15
C VAL A 208 -26.34 -51.49 -39.00
N THR A 209 -27.10 -50.42 -39.09
CA THR A 209 -26.59 -49.15 -39.66
C THR A 209 -25.78 -48.42 -38.60
N LEU A 210 -24.48 -48.25 -38.85
CA LEU A 210 -23.57 -47.61 -37.90
C LEU A 210 -23.94 -46.14 -37.69
N PRO A 211 -24.23 -45.71 -36.44
CA PRO A 211 -24.32 -44.30 -36.08
C PRO A 211 -22.97 -43.57 -36.19
N ASP A 212 -23.03 -42.25 -36.05
CA ASP A 212 -21.83 -41.46 -35.74
C ASP A 212 -21.57 -41.53 -34.23
N PHE A 213 -20.52 -42.26 -33.87
CA PHE A 213 -20.05 -42.39 -32.50
C PHE A 213 -19.08 -41.27 -32.13
N VAL A 214 -18.55 -40.50 -33.09
CA VAL A 214 -17.65 -39.39 -32.79
C VAL A 214 -18.37 -38.33 -31.96
N GLY A 215 -17.73 -37.89 -30.88
CA GLY A 215 -18.30 -36.95 -29.91
C GLY A 215 -19.25 -37.58 -28.90
N LYS A 216 -19.44 -38.92 -28.92
CA LYS A 216 -20.25 -39.64 -27.93
C LYS A 216 -19.38 -40.20 -26.81
N GLU A 217 -19.99 -40.33 -25.63
CA GLU A 217 -19.40 -40.98 -24.47
C GLU A 217 -19.34 -42.50 -24.68
N ILE A 218 -18.17 -43.09 -24.46
CA ILE A 218 -17.93 -44.50 -24.77
C ILE A 218 -18.84 -45.45 -23.98
N ASP A 219 -19.15 -45.13 -22.73
CA ASP A 219 -19.98 -45.98 -21.88
C ASP A 219 -21.43 -46.03 -22.38
N GLN A 220 -21.96 -44.89 -22.84
CA GLN A 220 -23.27 -44.83 -23.48
C GLN A 220 -23.28 -45.60 -24.81
N VAL A 221 -22.23 -45.45 -25.63
CA VAL A 221 -22.11 -46.19 -26.90
C VAL A 221 -22.10 -47.70 -26.68
N LYS A 222 -21.35 -48.18 -25.67
CA LYS A 222 -21.35 -49.60 -25.29
C LYS A 222 -22.72 -50.04 -24.79
N MET A 223 -23.38 -49.23 -23.97
CA MET A 223 -24.70 -49.56 -23.43
C MET A 223 -25.75 -49.71 -24.54
N ASP A 224 -25.76 -48.81 -25.52
CA ASP A 224 -26.78 -48.75 -26.56
C ASP A 224 -26.59 -49.78 -27.69
N PHE A 225 -25.38 -50.33 -27.86
CA PHE A 225 -25.04 -51.14 -29.04
C PHE A 225 -24.28 -52.44 -28.73
N SER A 226 -24.01 -52.79 -27.47
CA SER A 226 -23.29 -54.03 -27.10
C SER A 226 -24.05 -55.33 -27.42
N ASP A 227 -25.36 -55.26 -27.60
CA ASP A 227 -26.22 -56.36 -28.05
C ASP A 227 -26.08 -56.66 -29.56
N LYS A 228 -25.59 -55.69 -30.34
CA LYS A 228 -25.58 -55.71 -31.81
C LYS A 228 -24.20 -55.60 -32.43
N LEU A 229 -23.25 -54.99 -31.74
CA LEU A 229 -21.89 -54.72 -32.22
C LEU A 229 -20.87 -55.11 -31.17
N ASN A 230 -19.71 -55.54 -31.65
CA ASN A 230 -18.52 -55.72 -30.83
C ASN A 230 -17.64 -54.48 -30.92
N PHE A 231 -16.95 -54.12 -29.84
CA PHE A 231 -16.13 -52.91 -29.77
C PHE A 231 -14.68 -53.24 -29.44
N ASP A 232 -13.77 -52.76 -30.31
CA ASP A 232 -12.33 -52.74 -30.06
C ASP A 232 -11.92 -51.31 -29.68
N ILE A 233 -11.52 -51.09 -28.42
CA ILE A 233 -11.30 -49.75 -27.87
C ILE A 233 -9.81 -49.46 -27.77
N ILE A 234 -9.38 -48.40 -28.45
CA ILE A 234 -8.02 -47.88 -28.38
C ILE A 234 -8.06 -46.52 -27.69
N GLU A 235 -7.40 -46.41 -26.54
CA GLU A 235 -7.33 -45.15 -25.79
C GLU A 235 -6.08 -44.35 -26.17
N GLU A 236 -6.27 -43.08 -26.56
CA GLU A 236 -5.18 -42.16 -26.94
C GLU A 236 -5.38 -40.79 -26.28
N TYR A 237 -4.30 -40.08 -25.95
CA TYR A 237 -4.40 -38.69 -25.47
C TYR A 237 -4.91 -37.79 -26.60
N ASN A 238 -5.86 -36.92 -26.28
CA ASN A 238 -6.48 -36.02 -27.24
C ASN A 238 -6.74 -34.66 -26.58
N ILE A 239 -6.41 -33.57 -27.29
CA ILE A 239 -6.56 -32.20 -26.78
C ILE A 239 -7.91 -31.56 -27.13
N GLU A 240 -8.61 -32.11 -28.11
CA GLU A 240 -9.88 -31.58 -28.64
C GLU A 240 -11.09 -32.18 -27.92
N TYR A 241 -10.98 -33.44 -27.47
CA TYR A 241 -12.07 -34.19 -26.86
C TYR A 241 -11.78 -34.51 -25.38
N GLU A 242 -12.80 -34.38 -24.53
CA GLU A 242 -12.75 -34.75 -23.12
C GLU A 242 -12.51 -36.25 -22.93
N GLU A 243 -12.04 -36.64 -21.75
CA GLU A 243 -11.80 -38.05 -21.41
C GLU A 243 -13.09 -38.88 -21.53
N GLY A 244 -12.98 -40.08 -22.11
CA GLY A 244 -14.13 -40.97 -22.33
C GLY A 244 -14.93 -40.69 -23.61
N ILE A 245 -14.59 -39.63 -24.37
CA ILE A 245 -15.26 -39.30 -25.62
C ILE A 245 -14.58 -40.00 -26.81
N VAL A 246 -15.38 -40.63 -27.67
CA VAL A 246 -14.91 -41.21 -28.94
C VAL A 246 -14.56 -40.08 -29.90
N PHE A 247 -13.34 -40.07 -30.43
CA PHE A 247 -12.91 -39.06 -31.41
C PHE A 247 -12.64 -39.62 -32.81
N TRP A 248 -12.65 -40.95 -32.95
CA TRP A 248 -12.48 -41.61 -34.24
C TRP A 248 -13.16 -42.98 -34.26
N GLN A 249 -13.71 -43.35 -35.40
CA GLN A 249 -14.29 -44.67 -35.67
C GLN A 249 -13.75 -45.26 -36.98
N SER A 250 -13.54 -46.58 -37.01
CA SER A 250 -12.94 -47.26 -38.17
C SER A 250 -13.83 -47.30 -39.41
N GLN A 251 -15.14 -47.25 -39.21
CA GLN A 251 -16.15 -47.30 -40.27
C GLN A 251 -16.98 -46.02 -40.25
N SER A 252 -17.25 -45.44 -41.42
CA SER A 252 -18.05 -44.22 -41.52
C SER A 252 -19.50 -44.44 -41.08
N ALA A 253 -20.08 -43.43 -40.42
CA ALA A 253 -21.50 -43.40 -40.10
C ALA A 253 -22.38 -43.63 -41.35
N GLY A 254 -23.53 -44.28 -41.16
CA GLY A 254 -24.48 -44.66 -42.21
C GLY A 254 -24.14 -45.95 -42.95
N ARG A 255 -22.97 -46.56 -42.71
CA ARG A 255 -22.62 -47.87 -43.29
C ARG A 255 -23.40 -48.98 -42.59
N SER A 256 -24.06 -49.85 -43.34
CA SER A 256 -24.64 -51.09 -42.80
C SER A 256 -23.57 -52.17 -42.66
N VAL A 257 -23.51 -52.79 -41.50
CA VAL A 257 -22.65 -53.94 -41.16
C VAL A 257 -23.52 -55.07 -40.62
N ASN A 258 -23.02 -56.30 -40.64
CA ASN A 258 -23.73 -57.41 -40.00
C ASN A 258 -23.74 -57.22 -38.48
N GLU A 259 -24.78 -57.67 -37.79
CA GLU A 259 -24.74 -57.81 -36.34
C GLU A 259 -23.56 -58.69 -35.90
N GLY A 260 -22.97 -58.37 -34.75
CA GLY A 260 -21.73 -58.97 -34.26
C GLY A 260 -20.46 -58.41 -34.89
N TYR A 261 -20.56 -57.46 -35.84
CA TYR A 261 -19.39 -56.79 -36.41
C TYR A 261 -18.57 -56.08 -35.34
N THR A 262 -17.24 -56.24 -35.41
CA THR A 262 -16.31 -55.55 -34.49
C THR A 262 -15.89 -54.20 -35.08
N ILE A 263 -16.30 -53.11 -34.44
CA ILE A 263 -15.88 -51.75 -34.79
C ILE A 263 -14.76 -51.29 -33.86
N THR A 264 -13.70 -50.71 -34.43
CA THR A 264 -12.62 -50.11 -33.65
C THR A 264 -12.94 -48.64 -33.42
N LEU A 265 -12.96 -48.23 -32.15
CA LEU A 265 -13.17 -46.85 -31.72
C LEU A 265 -11.92 -46.34 -31.01
N LYS A 266 -11.52 -45.11 -31.31
CA LYS A 266 -10.51 -44.41 -30.51
C LYS A 266 -11.19 -43.47 -29.52
N VAL A 267 -10.84 -43.62 -28.25
CA VAL A 267 -11.41 -42.88 -27.13
C VAL A 267 -10.34 -41.97 -26.54
N SER A 268 -10.73 -40.74 -26.23
CA SER A 268 -9.84 -39.76 -25.63
C SER A 268 -9.52 -40.13 -24.18
N LYS A 269 -8.23 -40.07 -23.83
CA LYS A 269 -7.73 -40.09 -22.44
C LYS A 269 -7.66 -38.69 -21.81
N GLY A 270 -8.30 -37.71 -22.45
CA GLY A 270 -8.12 -36.29 -22.17
C GLY A 270 -6.74 -35.77 -22.58
N LYS A 271 -6.42 -34.56 -22.13
CA LYS A 271 -5.09 -33.96 -22.32
C LYS A 271 -4.05 -34.74 -21.51
N GLN A 272 -2.89 -34.99 -22.09
CA GLN A 272 -1.75 -35.54 -21.35
C GLN A 272 -1.32 -34.57 -20.25
N LYS A 273 -1.23 -35.06 -19.01
CA LYS A 273 -0.83 -34.26 -17.83
C LYS A 273 0.57 -34.65 -17.36
N THR A 274 1.24 -33.70 -16.72
CA THR A 274 2.49 -33.92 -15.97
C THR A 274 2.46 -33.11 -14.69
N LEU A 275 3.35 -33.42 -13.74
CA LEU A 275 3.44 -32.70 -12.48
C LEU A 275 4.14 -31.35 -12.71
N VAL A 276 3.60 -30.29 -12.10
CA VAL A 276 4.29 -29.00 -12.01
C VAL A 276 5.51 -29.15 -11.09
N PRO A 277 6.75 -28.95 -11.58
CA PRO A 277 7.95 -28.98 -10.75
C PRO A 277 7.91 -27.95 -9.63
N ASP A 278 8.52 -28.27 -8.48
CA ASP A 278 8.80 -27.27 -7.45
C ASP A 278 10.03 -26.46 -7.84
N VAL A 279 9.80 -25.19 -8.13
CA VAL A 279 10.83 -24.22 -8.52
C VAL A 279 10.98 -23.11 -7.48
N SER A 280 10.42 -23.30 -6.29
CA SER A 280 10.55 -22.35 -5.18
C SER A 280 12.01 -22.21 -4.78
N ASP A 281 12.43 -21.01 -4.38
CA ASP A 281 13.81 -20.68 -4.01
C ASP A 281 14.86 -20.77 -5.14
N CYS A 282 14.45 -21.08 -6.37
CA CYS A 282 15.31 -21.04 -7.55
C CYS A 282 15.41 -19.60 -8.13
N GLU A 283 16.52 -19.29 -8.78
CA GLU A 283 16.61 -18.09 -9.62
C GLU A 283 15.58 -18.15 -10.76
N SER A 284 14.98 -17.01 -11.11
CA SER A 284 13.87 -16.97 -12.08
C SER A 284 14.18 -17.62 -13.44
N GLU A 285 15.41 -17.48 -13.94
CA GLU A 285 15.88 -18.11 -15.18
C GLU A 285 15.94 -19.65 -15.07
N VAL A 286 16.36 -20.16 -13.92
CA VAL A 286 16.43 -21.60 -13.65
C VAL A 286 15.02 -22.16 -13.53
N ALA A 287 14.16 -21.50 -12.75
CA ALA A 287 12.76 -21.87 -12.59
C ALA A 287 12.01 -21.91 -13.93
N GLU A 288 12.20 -20.89 -14.78
CA GLU A 288 11.60 -20.85 -16.13
C GLU A 288 12.10 -22.02 -17.00
N SER A 289 13.40 -22.33 -16.94
CA SER A 289 13.96 -23.45 -17.70
C SER A 289 13.42 -24.80 -17.24
N GLU A 290 13.24 -25.01 -15.94
CA GLU A 290 12.70 -26.26 -15.38
C GLU A 290 11.23 -26.47 -15.76
N LEU A 291 10.42 -25.41 -15.66
CA LEU A 291 9.01 -25.46 -16.09
C LEU A 291 8.87 -25.73 -17.60
N ARG A 292 9.73 -25.14 -18.43
CA ARG A 292 9.78 -25.44 -19.87
C ARG A 292 10.27 -26.85 -20.18
N ALA A 293 11.21 -27.38 -19.39
CA ALA A 293 11.67 -28.77 -19.51
C ALA A 293 10.53 -29.76 -19.17
N ALA A 294 9.64 -29.38 -18.25
CA ALA A 294 8.38 -30.08 -17.98
C ALA A 294 7.28 -29.81 -19.02
N GLN A 295 7.62 -29.18 -20.16
CA GLN A 295 6.74 -28.92 -21.30
C GLN A 295 5.57 -27.97 -21.01
N PHE A 296 5.70 -27.08 -20.01
CA PHE A 296 4.74 -26.01 -19.74
C PHE A 296 5.10 -24.70 -20.45
N THR A 297 4.09 -23.89 -20.73
CA THR A 297 4.27 -22.49 -21.16
C THR A 297 4.38 -21.60 -19.93
N VAL A 298 5.41 -20.77 -19.81
CA VAL A 298 5.67 -19.99 -18.57
C VAL A 298 5.34 -18.52 -18.77
N VAL A 299 4.60 -17.94 -17.82
CA VAL A 299 4.38 -16.48 -17.72
C VAL A 299 4.94 -15.97 -16.40
N LEU A 300 5.86 -15.01 -16.47
CA LEU A 300 6.44 -14.40 -15.28
C LEU A 300 5.52 -13.31 -14.71
N ARG A 301 5.31 -13.35 -13.40
CA ARG A 301 4.62 -12.31 -12.63
C ARG A 301 5.47 -11.92 -11.43
N SER A 302 5.72 -10.64 -11.27
CA SER A 302 6.49 -10.16 -10.13
C SER A 302 5.60 -9.86 -8.93
N LYS A 303 6.01 -10.27 -7.72
CA LYS A 303 5.31 -10.03 -6.46
C LYS A 303 6.33 -9.59 -5.40
N TYR A 304 5.94 -8.72 -4.48
CA TYR A 304 6.79 -8.39 -3.33
C TYR A 304 6.69 -9.49 -2.28
N ASP A 305 7.81 -9.82 -1.65
CA ASP A 305 7.88 -10.80 -0.58
C ASP A 305 9.00 -10.41 0.40
N ASP A 306 8.67 -10.29 1.68
CA ASP A 306 9.61 -9.82 2.70
C ASP A 306 10.66 -10.88 3.09
N ASN A 307 10.44 -12.14 2.74
CA ASN A 307 11.31 -13.26 3.08
C ASN A 307 12.12 -13.78 1.88
N VAL A 308 11.66 -13.53 0.65
CA VAL A 308 12.31 -14.02 -0.57
C VAL A 308 13.09 -12.88 -1.25
N PRO A 309 14.41 -13.03 -1.49
CA PRO A 309 15.22 -12.02 -2.19
C PRO A 309 14.71 -11.69 -3.60
N GLU A 310 15.02 -10.47 -4.08
CA GLU A 310 14.68 -10.07 -5.46
C GLU A 310 15.29 -11.04 -6.50
N GLY A 311 14.49 -11.42 -7.49
CA GLY A 311 14.91 -12.29 -8.60
C GLY A 311 14.73 -13.80 -8.34
N ILE A 312 14.33 -14.18 -7.12
CA ILE A 312 14.06 -15.58 -6.73
C ILE A 312 12.58 -15.93 -6.92
N ALA A 313 12.30 -17.14 -7.37
CA ALA A 313 10.96 -17.67 -7.51
C ALA A 313 10.30 -17.90 -6.15
N ILE A 314 9.10 -17.34 -5.98
CA ILE A 314 8.23 -17.53 -4.81
C ILE A 314 7.46 -18.85 -4.94
N GLY A 315 7.10 -19.22 -6.18
CA GLY A 315 6.31 -20.40 -6.49
C GLY A 315 5.53 -20.23 -7.80
N THR A 316 4.64 -21.17 -8.07
CA THR A 316 3.87 -21.22 -9.33
C THR A 316 2.36 -21.30 -9.10
N GLU A 317 1.60 -20.90 -10.11
CA GLU A 317 0.17 -21.21 -10.25
C GLU A 317 -0.06 -21.91 -11.61
N PRO A 318 -0.53 -23.17 -11.63
CA PRO A 318 -0.87 -24.02 -10.47
C PRO A 318 0.32 -24.35 -9.56
N ALA A 319 0.03 -24.71 -8.31
CA ALA A 319 1.05 -25.01 -7.30
C ALA A 319 1.89 -26.24 -7.67
N ALA A 320 3.13 -26.28 -7.16
CA ALA A 320 4.04 -27.41 -7.34
C ALA A 320 3.38 -28.74 -6.90
N GLY A 321 3.66 -29.81 -7.65
CA GLY A 321 3.05 -31.13 -7.44
C GLY A 321 1.62 -31.29 -7.99
N THR A 322 1.03 -30.23 -8.58
CA THR A 322 -0.26 -30.35 -9.27
C THR A 322 -0.09 -31.07 -10.60
N GLU A 323 -0.95 -32.05 -10.91
CA GLU A 323 -1.05 -32.60 -12.27
C GLU A 323 -1.73 -31.61 -13.20
N PHE A 324 -0.98 -31.12 -14.18
CA PHE A 324 -1.44 -30.08 -15.10
C PHE A 324 -1.20 -30.47 -16.56
N PRO A 325 -2.08 -30.09 -17.51
CA PRO A 325 -1.92 -30.48 -18.90
C PRO A 325 -0.63 -29.93 -19.52
N ILE A 326 0.05 -30.78 -20.27
CA ILE A 326 1.25 -30.40 -21.03
C ILE A 326 0.88 -29.34 -22.07
N GLY A 327 1.74 -28.33 -22.23
CA GLY A 327 1.54 -27.20 -23.13
C GLY A 327 0.69 -26.06 -22.55
N ASP A 328 -0.10 -26.32 -21.51
CA ASP A 328 -0.88 -25.26 -20.84
C ASP A 328 0.05 -24.30 -20.07
N MET A 329 -0.51 -23.16 -19.66
CA MET A 329 0.23 -22.02 -19.11
C MET A 329 0.37 -22.09 -17.58
N VAL A 330 1.60 -22.04 -17.08
CA VAL A 330 1.95 -21.92 -15.66
C VAL A 330 2.46 -20.50 -15.39
N THR A 331 1.91 -19.86 -14.36
CA THR A 331 2.39 -18.56 -13.89
C THR A 331 3.52 -18.77 -12.89
N LEU A 332 4.69 -18.20 -13.15
CA LEU A 332 5.82 -18.17 -12.23
C LEU A 332 5.84 -16.84 -11.48
N TYR A 333 5.70 -16.90 -10.15
CA TYR A 333 5.82 -15.72 -9.30
C TYR A 333 7.28 -15.48 -8.91
N VAL A 334 7.82 -14.32 -9.25
CA VAL A 334 9.19 -13.91 -8.94
C VAL A 334 9.17 -12.78 -7.92
N SER A 335 10.00 -12.88 -6.90
CA SER A 335 10.11 -11.88 -5.85
C SER A 335 10.75 -10.59 -6.36
N LYS A 336 10.19 -9.46 -5.93
CA LYS A 336 10.77 -8.11 -6.02
C LYS A 336 11.55 -7.73 -4.76
N GLY A 337 11.81 -8.69 -3.89
CA GLY A 337 12.31 -8.45 -2.54
C GLY A 337 11.23 -7.87 -1.62
N PRO A 338 11.63 -7.49 -0.39
CA PRO A 338 10.75 -6.83 0.57
C PRO A 338 10.16 -5.56 0.00
N LEU A 339 8.91 -5.28 0.32
CA LEU A 339 8.30 -4.02 -0.06
C LEU A 339 8.95 -2.90 0.77
N ASP A 340 9.89 -2.14 0.21
CA ASP A 340 10.48 -0.96 0.88
C ASP A 340 9.46 0.21 0.90
N ASN A 341 8.39 0.01 1.67
CA ASN A 341 7.34 0.97 1.94
C ASN A 341 7.70 1.91 3.11
N LYS A 342 8.90 1.77 3.70
CA LYS A 342 9.31 2.60 4.83
C LYS A 342 10.18 3.76 4.40
N VAL A 343 9.70 4.98 4.65
CA VAL A 343 10.43 6.23 4.43
C VAL A 343 10.95 6.78 5.75
N LYS A 344 12.04 7.55 5.69
CA LYS A 344 12.56 8.25 6.87
C LYS A 344 11.78 9.54 7.10
N VAL A 345 11.43 9.81 8.35
CA VAL A 345 10.84 11.09 8.77
C VAL A 345 11.95 12.16 8.74
N PRO A 346 11.84 13.20 7.89
CA PRO A 346 12.83 14.28 7.86
C PRO A 346 12.65 15.22 9.05
N ASN A 347 13.74 15.79 9.56
CA ASN A 347 13.67 16.87 10.54
C ASN A 347 13.21 18.17 9.85
N VAL A 348 12.05 18.69 10.26
CA VAL A 348 11.48 19.95 9.73
C VAL A 348 11.37 21.04 10.80
N VAL A 349 11.83 20.79 12.02
CA VAL A 349 11.82 21.76 13.12
C VAL A 349 12.70 22.97 12.77
N GLY A 350 12.20 24.17 13.04
CA GLY A 350 12.84 25.45 12.71
C GLY A 350 12.63 25.94 11.28
N LEU A 351 12.02 25.14 10.41
CA LEU A 351 11.65 25.56 9.05
C LEU A 351 10.33 26.33 9.03
N THR A 352 10.06 27.05 7.94
CA THR A 352 8.74 27.65 7.72
C THR A 352 7.71 26.57 7.38
N LYS A 353 6.44 26.82 7.72
CA LYS A 353 5.30 25.93 7.39
C LYS A 353 5.35 25.43 5.95
N GLU A 354 5.56 26.30 4.97
CA GLU A 354 5.55 25.94 3.54
C GLU A 354 6.72 25.02 3.17
N LYS A 355 7.90 25.26 3.74
CA LYS A 355 9.09 24.42 3.51
C LYS A 355 8.92 23.05 4.16
N ALA A 356 8.39 23.00 5.37
CA ALA A 356 8.14 21.75 6.10
C ALA A 356 7.14 20.85 5.34
N ILE A 357 6.03 21.42 4.87
CA ILE A 357 5.03 20.68 4.06
C ILE A 357 5.66 20.12 2.79
N THR A 358 6.47 20.93 2.09
CA THR A 358 7.16 20.50 0.86
C THR A 358 8.10 19.32 1.14
N ILE A 359 8.96 19.43 2.17
CA ILE A 359 9.92 18.38 2.52
C ILE A 359 9.22 17.08 2.93
N LEU A 360 8.16 17.16 3.74
CA LEU A 360 7.37 15.98 4.12
C LEU A 360 6.75 15.30 2.90
N LYS A 361 6.17 16.08 1.99
CA LYS A 361 5.58 15.57 0.74
C LYS A 361 6.62 14.92 -0.18
N GLU A 362 7.79 15.53 -0.33
CA GLU A 362 8.91 14.98 -1.13
C GLU A 362 9.39 13.63 -0.57
N ASN A 363 9.35 13.47 0.75
CA ASN A 363 9.67 12.22 1.46
C ASN A 363 8.50 11.24 1.55
N LYS A 364 7.43 11.43 0.75
CA LYS A 364 6.23 10.56 0.71
C LYS A 364 5.49 10.46 2.05
N LEU A 365 5.43 11.57 2.79
CA LEU A 365 4.66 11.72 4.03
C LEU A 365 3.54 12.75 3.83
N LYS A 366 2.50 12.69 4.67
CA LYS A 366 1.43 13.69 4.71
C LYS A 366 1.69 14.65 5.85
N ALA A 367 1.51 15.95 5.62
CA ALA A 367 1.64 16.96 6.66
C ALA A 367 0.25 17.36 7.17
N ASN A 368 0.03 17.21 8.48
CA ASN A 368 -1.05 17.89 9.19
C ASN A 368 -0.47 19.11 9.90
N VAL A 369 -1.14 20.25 9.87
CA VAL A 369 -0.61 21.50 10.43
C VAL A 369 -1.50 21.99 11.54
N GLU A 370 -0.91 22.13 12.72
CA GLU A 370 -1.59 22.66 13.90
C GLU A 370 -0.86 23.93 14.37
N ASP A 371 -1.60 25.02 14.53
CA ASP A 371 -1.06 26.24 15.10
C ASP A 371 -0.97 26.07 16.63
N MET A 372 0.19 26.38 17.20
CA MET A 372 0.45 26.27 18.63
C MET A 372 0.85 27.64 19.19
N PRO A 373 0.18 28.10 20.27
CA PRO A 373 0.58 29.30 21.00
C PRO A 373 2.03 29.20 21.46
N TYR A 374 2.91 29.96 20.83
CA TYR A 374 4.34 29.93 21.11
C TYR A 374 4.98 31.28 20.84
N GLU A 375 5.83 31.71 21.76
CA GLU A 375 6.59 32.95 21.63
C GLU A 375 7.85 32.73 20.81
N GLY A 376 7.95 33.39 19.66
CA GLY A 376 9.09 33.27 18.76
C GLY A 376 8.72 33.69 17.34
N ASP A 377 9.50 33.23 16.37
CA ASP A 377 9.23 33.49 14.95
C ASP A 377 7.89 32.87 14.53
N LYS A 378 6.92 33.71 14.19
CA LYS A 378 5.62 33.28 13.68
C LYS A 378 5.78 32.48 12.39
N GLY A 379 5.05 31.38 12.27
CA GLY A 379 5.00 30.56 11.06
C GLY A 379 6.14 29.54 10.93
N LYS A 380 7.02 29.43 11.94
CA LYS A 380 8.02 28.36 12.02
C LYS A 380 7.49 27.13 12.74
N VAL A 381 7.91 25.96 12.29
CA VAL A 381 7.67 24.69 12.98
C VAL A 381 8.49 24.66 14.26
N ILE A 382 7.84 24.43 15.39
CA ILE A 382 8.48 24.33 16.70
C ILE A 382 8.59 22.89 17.18
N ASP A 383 7.72 22.02 16.70
CA ASP A 383 7.70 20.62 17.08
C ASP A 383 6.97 19.77 16.02
N MET A 384 7.11 18.45 16.11
CA MET A 384 6.45 17.49 15.22
C MET A 384 6.06 16.20 15.96
N SER A 385 4.99 15.54 15.53
CA SER A 385 4.45 14.37 16.23
C SER A 385 5.32 13.11 16.14
N LEU A 386 6.23 13.04 15.17
CA LEU A 386 7.12 11.89 14.96
C LEU A 386 8.58 12.33 15.04
N GLU A 387 9.39 11.53 15.72
CA GLU A 387 10.83 11.78 15.83
C GLU A 387 11.51 11.74 14.44
N PRO A 388 12.43 12.68 14.17
CA PRO A 388 13.27 12.63 12.97
C PRO A 388 14.04 11.31 12.83
N ASP A 389 14.39 10.94 11.60
CA ASP A 389 15.09 9.71 11.19
C ASP A 389 14.35 8.39 11.46
N ARG A 390 13.23 8.41 12.20
CA ARG A 390 12.34 7.27 12.36
C ARG A 390 11.85 6.78 11.00
N ARG A 391 11.84 5.46 10.80
CA ARG A 391 11.26 4.83 9.60
C ARG A 391 9.78 4.53 9.80
N VAL A 392 8.94 5.04 8.92
CA VAL A 392 7.49 4.88 8.93
C VAL A 392 6.97 4.55 7.54
N GLU A 393 5.75 4.04 7.45
CA GLU A 393 5.14 3.73 6.16
C GLU A 393 4.94 4.98 5.32
N ARG A 394 4.96 4.83 3.99
CA ARG A 394 4.56 5.90 3.07
C ARG A 394 3.15 6.40 3.40
N ASP A 395 2.91 7.68 3.12
CA ASP A 395 1.65 8.37 3.38
C ASP A 395 1.27 8.47 4.87
N THR A 396 2.16 8.07 5.79
CA THR A 396 2.02 8.36 7.22
C THR A 396 1.86 9.86 7.42
N GLU A 397 0.88 10.24 8.24
CA GLU A 397 0.63 11.63 8.60
C GLU A 397 1.56 12.07 9.73
N VAL A 398 2.20 13.21 9.52
CA VAL A 398 3.08 13.89 10.49
C VAL A 398 2.43 15.21 10.83
N THR A 399 2.03 15.38 12.08
CA THR A 399 1.55 16.67 12.59
C THR A 399 2.77 17.56 12.85
N ILE A 400 2.79 18.74 12.24
CA ILE A 400 3.76 19.79 12.55
C ILE A 400 3.06 20.89 13.34
N TYR A 401 3.68 21.28 14.46
CA TYR A 401 3.21 22.35 15.32
C TYR A 401 3.88 23.65 14.90
N VAL A 402 3.08 24.63 14.47
CA VAL A 402 3.57 25.90 13.92
C VAL A 402 3.34 27.02 14.94
N SER A 403 4.39 27.77 15.23
CA SER A 403 4.34 28.92 16.13
C SER A 403 3.36 29.99 15.63
N THR A 404 2.39 30.35 16.46
CA THR A 404 1.54 31.54 16.23
C THR A 404 2.29 32.86 16.39
N GLY A 405 3.49 32.82 16.99
CA GLY A 405 4.32 33.97 17.35
C GLY A 405 3.87 34.69 18.62
N VAL A 406 2.79 34.23 19.26
CA VAL A 406 2.23 34.80 20.50
C VAL A 406 1.71 33.70 21.41
N THR A 407 1.90 33.84 22.72
CA THR A 407 1.18 33.03 23.71
C THR A 407 0.01 33.82 24.29
N ASP A 408 -1.00 33.13 24.82
CA ASP A 408 -2.04 33.78 25.62
C ASP A 408 -1.42 34.35 26.91
N PRO A 409 -1.90 35.51 27.39
CA PRO A 409 -1.45 36.06 28.66
C PRO A 409 -1.93 35.17 29.83
N VAL A 410 -1.11 35.08 30.88
CA VAL A 410 -1.46 34.35 32.10
C VAL A 410 -1.88 35.34 33.16
N ASP A 411 -3.03 35.09 33.79
CA ASP A 411 -3.51 35.90 34.90
C ASP A 411 -2.83 35.49 36.22
N LEU A 412 -2.45 36.47 37.02
CA LEU A 412 -1.84 36.31 38.34
C LEU A 412 -2.40 37.35 39.30
N THR A 413 -2.68 36.93 40.54
CA THR A 413 -3.06 37.86 41.62
C THR A 413 -1.86 38.08 42.53
N ILE A 414 -1.40 39.32 42.64
CA ILE A 414 -0.34 39.71 43.58
C ILE A 414 -0.98 40.25 44.85
N SER A 415 -0.59 39.71 46.02
CA SER A 415 -0.94 40.30 47.32
C SER A 415 0.20 41.17 47.83
N MET A 416 -0.13 42.41 48.19
CA MET A 416 0.82 43.40 48.69
C MET A 416 0.34 43.84 50.07
N PRO A 417 1.17 43.73 51.14
CA PRO A 417 0.81 44.30 52.42
C PRO A 417 0.62 45.81 52.26
N MET A 418 -0.17 46.44 53.12
CA MET A 418 -0.43 47.88 53.12
C MET A 418 0.16 48.52 54.38
N PRO A 419 0.72 49.74 54.28
CA PRO A 419 1.31 50.42 55.43
C PRO A 419 0.27 50.71 56.52
N LYS A 420 0.74 50.70 57.77
CA LYS A 420 -0.09 51.02 58.94
C LYS A 420 -0.35 52.53 58.98
N GLY A 421 -1.52 52.93 59.50
CA GLY A 421 -1.85 54.34 59.69
C GLY A 421 -2.23 55.11 58.43
N LEU A 422 -2.45 54.43 57.30
CA LEU A 422 -3.03 55.04 56.11
C LEU A 422 -4.45 55.54 56.38
N THR A 423 -4.76 56.78 55.99
CA THR A 423 -6.09 57.39 56.13
C THR A 423 -6.43 58.24 54.92
N GLY A 424 -7.69 58.25 54.49
CA GLY A 424 -8.15 59.04 53.34
C GLY A 424 -8.24 58.22 52.05
N LYS A 425 -8.15 58.89 50.91
CA LYS A 425 -8.36 58.28 49.57
C LYS A 425 -7.04 58.07 48.85
N TYR A 426 -6.84 56.87 48.34
CA TYR A 426 -5.63 56.50 47.62
C TYR A 426 -5.95 55.77 46.32
N THR A 427 -4.96 55.72 45.42
CA THR A 427 -4.99 54.87 44.23
C THR A 427 -3.67 54.08 44.16
N VAL A 428 -3.76 52.76 43.99
CA VAL A 428 -2.61 51.90 43.68
C VAL A 428 -2.45 51.83 42.17
N ASN A 429 -1.30 52.23 41.65
CA ASN A 429 -1.00 52.12 40.22
C ASN A 429 0.05 51.03 39.99
N GLY A 430 -0.27 50.05 39.15
CA GLY A 430 0.66 49.08 38.61
C GLY A 430 1.19 49.54 37.25
N ILE A 431 2.48 49.83 37.19
CA ILE A 431 3.17 50.40 36.03
C ILE A 431 4.08 49.32 35.44
N VAL A 432 3.91 49.05 34.14
CA VAL A 432 4.73 48.12 33.37
C VAL A 432 5.33 48.87 32.19
N ASN A 433 6.66 48.81 32.03
CA ASN A 433 7.39 49.53 30.98
C ASN A 433 7.06 51.03 30.91
N GLY A 434 6.85 51.67 32.06
CA GLY A 434 6.51 53.10 32.17
C GLY A 434 5.04 53.45 31.90
N ILE A 435 4.19 52.47 31.57
CA ILE A 435 2.75 52.67 31.32
C ILE A 435 1.95 52.13 32.50
N THR A 436 1.09 52.97 33.10
CA THR A 436 0.12 52.52 34.10
C THR A 436 -0.89 51.58 33.45
N ARG A 437 -0.84 50.30 33.81
CA ARG A 437 -1.73 49.25 33.29
C ARG A 437 -2.83 48.87 34.27
N TYR A 438 -2.54 48.93 35.56
CA TYR A 438 -3.45 48.50 36.62
C TYR A 438 -3.72 49.67 37.56
N ILE A 439 -4.99 49.91 37.88
CA ILE A 439 -5.42 51.01 38.74
C ILE A 439 -6.42 50.46 39.75
N ILE A 440 -6.07 50.54 41.03
CA ILE A 440 -6.95 50.09 42.13
C ILE A 440 -7.27 51.29 43.01
N PRO A 441 -8.51 51.82 42.94
CA PRO A 441 -8.93 52.87 43.84
C PRO A 441 -9.15 52.30 45.25
N ILE A 442 -8.70 53.04 46.26
CA ILE A 442 -8.91 52.79 47.68
C ILE A 442 -9.69 53.99 48.25
N PRO A 443 -11.04 53.93 48.26
CA PRO A 443 -11.88 55.04 48.71
C PRO A 443 -11.75 55.37 50.21
N ASP A 444 -11.35 54.38 51.02
CA ASP A 444 -11.02 54.54 52.43
C ASP A 444 -9.81 53.67 52.78
N ALA A 445 -8.65 54.30 52.85
CA ALA A 445 -7.39 53.60 53.13
C ALA A 445 -7.28 53.10 54.56
N SER A 446 -8.12 53.60 55.48
CA SER A 446 -8.18 53.12 56.87
C SER A 446 -8.65 51.67 56.93
N ALA A 447 -9.48 51.23 55.97
CA ALA A 447 -10.01 49.87 55.89
C ALA A 447 -8.95 48.82 55.48
N VAL A 448 -7.89 49.26 54.80
CA VAL A 448 -6.80 48.38 54.33
C VAL A 448 -5.47 48.64 55.05
N ALA A 449 -5.40 49.67 55.91
CA ALA A 449 -4.20 50.05 56.64
C ALA A 449 -3.68 48.91 57.51
N GLY A 450 -2.41 48.51 57.32
CA GLY A 450 -1.79 47.38 58.02
C GLY A 450 -2.25 46.00 57.58
N GLY A 451 -3.18 45.91 56.61
CA GLY A 451 -3.64 44.68 55.97
C GLY A 451 -2.87 44.39 54.68
N ALA A 452 -3.55 43.85 53.67
CA ALA A 452 -3.01 43.65 52.33
C ALA A 452 -4.06 43.98 51.27
N ILE A 453 -3.60 44.42 50.09
CA ILE A 453 -4.43 44.53 48.89
C ILE A 453 -4.00 43.48 47.88
N THR A 454 -4.92 43.07 47.02
CA THR A 454 -4.62 42.21 45.87
C THR A 454 -4.71 43.00 44.57
N MET A 455 -3.84 42.69 43.62
CA MET A 455 -3.85 43.23 42.28
C MET A 455 -3.85 42.08 41.28
N ASP A 456 -4.90 41.99 40.48
CA ASP A 456 -4.97 41.06 39.37
C ASP A 456 -4.22 41.66 38.18
N ILE A 457 -3.22 40.93 37.71
CA ILE A 457 -2.35 41.30 36.59
C ILE A 457 -2.37 40.20 35.54
N SER A 458 -2.04 40.56 34.32
CA SER A 458 -2.06 39.66 33.16
C SER A 458 -0.95 40.05 32.21
N GLY A 459 -0.11 39.08 31.84
CA GLY A 459 1.07 39.33 31.03
C GLY A 459 1.74 38.05 30.54
N LYS A 460 2.93 38.19 29.95
CA LYS A 460 3.67 37.11 29.29
C LYS A 460 5.10 37.02 29.83
N LYS A 461 5.59 35.82 30.11
CA LYS A 461 6.95 35.53 30.61
C LYS A 461 7.32 36.32 31.88
N THR A 462 8.42 37.06 31.88
CA THR A 462 8.91 37.82 33.03
C THR A 462 8.87 39.32 32.73
N GLU A 463 8.23 40.11 33.58
CA GLU A 463 8.23 41.57 33.49
C GLU A 463 8.40 42.24 34.85
N ARG A 464 8.79 43.53 34.83
CA ARG A 464 8.93 44.35 36.03
C ARG A 464 7.66 45.17 36.22
N LEU A 465 7.01 44.97 37.36
CA LEU A 465 5.84 45.72 37.78
C LEU A 465 6.26 46.70 38.87
N LYS A 466 6.27 48.00 38.55
CA LYS A 466 6.45 49.06 39.54
C LYS A 466 5.09 49.43 40.11
N VAL A 467 4.98 49.45 41.44
CA VAL A 467 3.76 49.81 42.15
C VAL A 467 3.94 51.16 42.82
N THR A 468 3.00 52.07 42.60
CA THR A 468 2.96 53.38 43.27
C THR A 468 1.66 53.57 44.03
N LEU A 469 1.72 54.35 45.11
CA LEU A 469 0.54 54.78 45.86
C LEU A 469 0.37 56.29 45.66
N LYS A 470 -0.79 56.69 45.16
CA LYS A 470 -1.15 58.09 44.96
C LYS A 470 -2.17 58.51 46.00
N ASN A 471 -1.89 59.57 46.75
CA ASN A 471 -2.87 60.21 47.62
C ASN A 471 -3.78 61.10 46.77
N GLU A 472 -5.09 60.84 46.78
CA GLU A 472 -6.04 61.60 45.95
C GLU A 472 -6.36 62.99 46.51
N ALA A 473 -6.07 63.25 47.79
CA ALA A 473 -6.26 64.57 48.40
C ALA A 473 -5.10 65.52 48.09
N THR A 474 -3.85 65.05 48.15
CA THR A 474 -2.66 65.87 47.87
C THR A 474 -2.20 65.79 46.41
N GLY A 475 -2.59 64.73 45.71
CA GLY A 475 -2.11 64.43 44.35
C GLY A 475 -0.71 63.80 44.30
N GLU A 476 -0.05 63.65 45.45
CA GLU A 476 1.31 63.10 45.53
C GLU A 476 1.31 61.60 45.28
N SER A 477 2.30 61.13 44.52
CA SER A 477 2.53 59.71 44.25
C SER A 477 3.88 59.30 44.78
N ILE A 478 3.91 58.17 45.49
CA ILE A 478 5.10 57.58 46.07
C ILE A 478 5.37 56.21 45.45
N ASP A 479 6.65 55.88 45.29
CA ASP A 479 7.07 54.55 44.87
C ASP A 479 6.90 53.58 46.04
N TYR A 480 6.02 52.59 45.85
CA TYR A 480 5.63 51.67 46.90
C TYR A 480 6.47 50.39 46.89
N GLY A 481 6.76 49.87 45.70
CA GLY A 481 7.59 48.70 45.52
C GLY A 481 7.74 48.32 44.06
N GLU A 482 8.64 47.40 43.77
CA GLU A 482 8.82 46.83 42.44
C GLU A 482 8.81 45.31 42.54
N PHE A 483 8.12 44.64 41.62
CA PHE A 483 8.01 43.19 41.57
C PHE A 483 8.57 42.67 40.25
N VAL A 484 9.35 41.60 40.29
CA VAL A 484 9.64 40.77 39.12
C VAL A 484 8.54 39.72 39.06
N VAL A 485 7.65 39.88 38.08
CA VAL A 485 6.54 38.96 37.85
C VAL A 485 6.98 37.94 36.82
N ASN A 486 6.88 36.66 37.16
CA ASN A 486 7.08 35.54 36.24
C ASN A 486 5.75 34.81 36.04
N TYR A 487 5.11 35.05 34.90
CA TYR A 487 3.82 34.49 34.51
C TYR A 487 3.89 32.98 34.23
N ASP A 488 5.01 32.47 33.73
CA ASP A 488 5.20 31.03 33.47
C ASP A 488 5.27 30.24 34.78
N LYS A 489 5.94 30.81 35.79
CA LYS A 489 6.06 30.23 37.14
C LYS A 489 4.92 30.63 38.06
N LYS A 490 4.06 31.56 37.64
CA LYS A 490 3.01 32.19 38.45
C LYS A 490 3.54 32.76 39.77
N THR A 491 4.68 33.44 39.71
CA THR A 491 5.30 34.08 40.88
C THR A 491 5.44 35.57 40.69
N ALA A 492 5.39 36.32 41.80
CA ALA A 492 5.75 37.73 41.83
C ALA A 492 6.70 37.95 43.00
N GLU A 493 7.97 38.25 42.69
CA GLU A 493 9.02 38.41 43.69
C GLU A 493 9.29 39.90 43.91
N LEU A 494 9.24 40.33 45.16
CA LEU A 494 9.56 41.70 45.54
C LEU A 494 11.04 41.99 45.28
N VAL A 495 11.32 43.09 44.59
CA VAL A 495 12.66 43.62 44.39
C VAL A 495 12.97 44.59 45.53
N GLY A 496 13.90 44.21 46.41
CA GLY A 496 14.26 45.01 47.57
C GLY A 496 13.21 44.96 48.67
N GLU A 497 12.86 46.11 49.22
CA GLU A 497 11.87 46.24 50.30
C GLU A 497 10.73 47.15 49.87
N LEU A 498 9.52 46.87 50.38
CA LEU A 498 8.39 47.78 50.23
C LEU A 498 8.67 49.05 51.04
N ASN A 499 8.29 50.19 50.45
CA ASN A 499 8.30 51.46 51.15
C ASN A 499 7.16 51.47 52.19
N LYS A 500 7.47 51.06 53.42
CA LYS A 500 6.51 50.95 54.53
C LYS A 500 6.41 52.22 55.36
N ASP A 501 7.43 53.08 55.27
CA ASP A 501 7.47 54.38 55.93
C ASP A 501 6.87 55.43 55.01
N LEU A 502 5.56 55.33 54.82
CA LEU A 502 4.80 56.33 54.10
C LEU A 502 4.61 57.55 54.99
N GLN A 503 5.71 58.27 55.25
CA GLN A 503 5.67 59.59 55.84
C GLN A 503 5.10 60.54 54.78
N PHE A 504 3.77 60.54 54.64
CA PHE A 504 3.04 61.64 54.04
C PHE A 504 3.16 62.83 55.00
N ASP A 505 4.26 63.54 54.86
CA ASP A 505 4.60 64.84 55.41
C ASP A 505 3.86 65.22 56.72
N LYS A 506 4.27 64.56 57.80
CA LYS A 506 4.11 65.07 59.16
C LYS A 506 5.50 65.05 59.80
N ASN A 507 6.41 65.95 59.42
CA ASN A 507 7.56 66.36 60.28
C ASN A 507 8.50 67.42 59.67
N ASP A 508 7.99 68.55 59.21
CA ASP A 508 8.84 69.71 58.89
C ASP A 508 8.37 71.01 59.57
N LEU A 509 7.35 70.96 60.43
CA LEU A 509 6.97 72.14 61.21
C LEU A 509 7.93 72.28 62.39
N VAL A 510 8.55 73.44 62.53
CA VAL A 510 9.40 73.75 63.69
C VAL A 510 8.54 74.38 64.78
N ASP A 511 8.57 73.81 65.97
CA ASP A 511 7.87 74.36 67.14
C ASP A 511 8.64 75.56 67.73
N LEU A 512 7.89 76.60 68.09
CA LEU A 512 8.37 77.81 68.75
C LEU A 512 7.35 78.27 69.80
N THR A 513 7.84 78.63 70.99
CA THR A 513 7.02 79.26 72.02
C THR A 513 7.27 80.77 72.03
N ILE A 514 6.22 81.56 71.86
CA ILE A 514 6.30 83.03 71.91
C ILE A 514 5.79 83.57 73.24
N SER A 515 6.42 84.64 73.73
CA SER A 515 6.05 85.34 74.97
C SER A 515 5.36 86.66 74.64
N ILE A 516 4.15 86.87 75.17
CA ILE A 516 3.29 88.03 74.90
C ILE A 516 3.06 88.77 76.23
N PRO A 517 3.75 89.90 76.47
CA PRO A 517 3.56 90.75 77.64
C PRO A 517 2.11 91.24 77.78
N MET A 518 1.63 91.39 79.01
CA MET A 518 0.27 91.84 79.33
C MET A 518 0.29 93.15 80.15
N PRO A 519 -0.74 94.01 80.03
CA PRO A 519 -0.85 95.22 80.86
C PRO A 519 -1.08 94.89 82.34
N GLU A 520 -0.64 95.77 83.24
CA GLU A 520 -0.82 95.61 84.71
C GLU A 520 -2.28 95.68 85.15
N ASP A 521 -3.12 96.43 84.42
CA ASP A 521 -4.53 96.65 84.80
C ASP A 521 -5.51 95.64 84.17
N LEU A 522 -5.01 94.51 83.65
CA LEU A 522 -5.84 93.54 82.91
C LEU A 522 -6.75 92.73 83.86
N SER A 523 -8.04 92.66 83.54
CA SER A 523 -9.02 91.87 84.32
C SER A 523 -10.15 91.30 83.46
N GLY A 524 -10.74 90.19 83.89
CA GLY A 524 -11.82 89.50 83.17
C GLY A 524 -11.34 88.28 82.36
N LYS A 525 -12.15 87.83 81.40
CA LYS A 525 -11.86 86.64 80.57
C LYS A 525 -11.50 87.08 79.16
N TYR A 526 -10.46 86.46 78.60
CA TYR A 526 -9.98 86.77 77.26
C TYR A 526 -9.75 85.51 76.43
N THR A 527 -10.08 85.59 75.15
CA THR A 527 -9.59 84.66 74.13
C THR A 527 -8.47 85.33 73.35
N VAL A 528 -7.29 84.72 73.34
CA VAL A 528 -6.13 85.13 72.55
C VAL A 528 -6.11 84.32 71.26
N LYS A 529 -6.02 85.00 70.12
CA LYS A 529 -5.93 84.36 68.79
C LYS A 529 -4.65 84.78 68.09
N GLY A 530 -3.86 83.79 67.67
CA GLY A 530 -2.77 83.99 66.72
C GLY A 530 -3.30 83.88 65.29
N MET A 531 -3.28 84.99 64.56
CA MET A 531 -3.81 85.12 63.21
C MET A 531 -2.66 85.10 62.20
N VAL A 532 -2.75 84.22 61.20
CA VAL A 532 -1.86 84.20 60.03
C VAL A 532 -2.72 84.38 58.79
N ASP A 533 -2.35 85.30 57.91
CA ASP A 533 -3.13 85.68 56.70
C ASP A 533 -4.62 85.98 56.99
N GLY A 534 -4.89 86.60 58.15
CA GLY A 534 -6.25 86.97 58.57
C GLY A 534 -7.12 85.80 59.07
N LYS A 535 -6.58 84.58 59.21
CA LYS A 535 -7.28 83.43 59.81
C LYS A 535 -6.69 83.05 61.16
N ALA A 536 -7.56 82.73 62.12
CA ALA A 536 -7.13 82.24 63.43
C ALA A 536 -6.51 80.85 63.30
N ARG A 537 -5.21 80.73 63.54
CA ARG A 537 -4.47 79.46 63.53
C ARG A 537 -4.23 78.92 64.93
N TYR A 538 -4.05 79.82 65.90
CA TYR A 538 -3.81 79.47 67.31
C TYR A 538 -4.87 80.13 68.18
N THR A 539 -5.32 79.44 69.23
CA THR A 539 -6.31 79.97 70.17
C THR A 539 -5.98 79.51 71.58
N GLN A 540 -5.92 80.46 72.50
CA GLN A 540 -5.68 80.20 73.93
C GLN A 540 -6.68 81.01 74.75
N LYS A 541 -7.25 80.39 75.79
CA LYS A 541 -8.19 81.08 76.68
C LYS A 541 -7.50 81.47 77.98
N ILE A 542 -7.73 82.70 78.41
CA ILE A 542 -7.35 83.23 79.71
C ILE A 542 -8.62 83.31 80.54
N SER A 543 -8.76 82.39 81.49
CA SER A 543 -9.98 82.27 82.32
C SER A 543 -10.06 83.32 83.44
N ASP A 544 -8.92 83.89 83.85
CA ASP A 544 -8.83 85.04 84.75
C ASP A 544 -7.60 85.87 84.42
N ALA A 545 -7.81 87.02 83.78
CA ALA A 545 -6.73 87.87 83.30
C ALA A 545 -5.93 88.57 84.41
N LYS A 546 -6.44 88.62 85.66
CA LYS A 546 -5.64 89.12 86.79
C LYS A 546 -4.42 88.26 87.07
N THR A 547 -4.48 86.97 86.72
CA THR A 547 -3.36 86.03 86.93
C THR A 547 -2.16 86.28 86.02
N VAL A 548 -2.37 87.01 84.93
CA VAL A 548 -1.32 87.32 83.93
C VAL A 548 -1.06 88.83 83.80
N ALA A 549 -1.79 89.66 84.55
CA ALA A 549 -1.67 91.11 84.51
C ALA A 549 -0.27 91.56 84.98
N GLY A 550 0.38 92.43 84.20
CA GLY A 550 1.75 92.88 84.43
C GLY A 550 2.84 91.84 84.12
N GLY A 551 2.44 90.61 83.75
CA GLY A 551 3.33 89.53 83.34
C GLY A 551 3.35 89.31 81.83
N ALA A 552 3.50 88.06 81.41
CA ALA A 552 3.39 87.64 80.03
C ALA A 552 2.68 86.29 79.93
N ILE A 553 2.03 86.03 78.80
CA ILE A 553 1.52 84.69 78.45
C ILE A 553 2.46 84.05 77.43
N THR A 554 2.48 82.71 77.41
CA THR A 554 3.18 81.96 76.36
C THR A 554 2.18 81.29 75.42
N MET A 555 2.51 81.27 74.13
CA MET A 555 1.75 80.60 73.09
C MET A 555 2.68 79.74 72.25
N ASP A 556 2.37 78.45 72.13
CA ASP A 556 3.11 77.51 71.28
C ASP A 556 2.58 77.59 69.85
N ILE A 557 3.48 77.73 68.89
CA ILE A 557 3.21 77.86 67.46
C ILE A 557 4.12 76.93 66.66
N SER A 558 3.67 76.52 65.46
CA SER A 558 4.40 75.58 64.61
C SER A 558 4.28 75.99 63.13
N GLY A 559 5.40 76.10 62.41
CA GLY A 559 5.42 76.57 61.02
C GLY A 559 6.73 76.27 60.29
N LYS A 560 6.86 76.78 59.05
CA LYS A 560 8.09 76.74 58.23
C LYS A 560 8.52 78.16 57.84
N ASP A 561 9.79 78.37 57.54
CA ASP A 561 10.37 79.63 57.04
C ASP A 561 10.04 80.86 57.93
N THR A 562 9.51 81.93 57.33
CA THR A 562 9.12 83.16 58.01
C THR A 562 7.65 83.49 57.77
N GLU A 563 6.93 83.91 58.80
CA GLU A 563 5.55 84.39 58.67
C GLU A 563 5.25 85.57 59.59
N THR A 564 4.18 86.31 59.29
CA THR A 564 3.68 87.40 60.14
C THR A 564 2.52 86.90 60.99
N LEU A 565 2.67 86.92 62.30
CA LEU A 565 1.66 86.49 63.26
C LEU A 565 1.02 87.71 63.95
N THR A 566 -0.27 87.93 63.72
CA THR A 566 -1.04 88.98 64.41
C THR A 566 -1.74 88.40 65.62
N ILE A 567 -1.45 88.92 66.81
CA ILE A 567 -2.12 88.55 68.06
C ILE A 567 -3.35 89.41 68.26
N SER A 568 -4.52 88.78 68.29
CA SER A 568 -5.79 89.42 68.62
C SER A 568 -6.29 88.96 69.98
N LEU A 569 -6.71 89.90 70.84
CA LEU A 569 -7.32 89.59 72.13
C LEU A 569 -8.78 90.00 72.11
N THR A 570 -9.66 89.06 72.42
CA THR A 570 -11.12 89.29 72.54
C THR A 570 -11.52 89.17 74.00
N ASN A 571 -12.13 90.22 74.56
CA ASN A 571 -12.75 90.15 75.88
C ASN A 571 -14.04 89.32 75.78
N GLU A 572 -14.14 88.21 76.51
CA GLU A 572 -15.28 87.29 76.42
C GLU A 572 -16.57 87.87 77.00
N SER A 573 -16.47 88.85 77.90
CA SER A 573 -17.64 89.50 78.51
C SER A 573 -18.23 90.60 77.62
N THR A 574 -17.40 91.35 76.89
CA THR A 574 -17.87 92.45 76.02
C THR A 574 -17.93 92.07 74.55
N GLY A 575 -17.29 90.98 74.14
CA GLY A 575 -17.17 90.55 72.74
C GLY A 575 -16.28 91.45 71.88
N LYS A 576 -15.71 92.52 72.43
CA LYS A 576 -14.81 93.44 71.71
C LYS A 576 -13.45 92.78 71.51
N SER A 577 -12.91 92.87 70.29
CA SER A 577 -11.59 92.35 69.93
C SER A 577 -10.63 93.47 69.56
N VAL A 578 -9.38 93.35 69.98
CA VAL A 578 -8.29 94.27 69.64
C VAL A 578 -7.14 93.50 68.99
N ASN A 579 -6.56 94.07 67.93
CA ASN A 579 -5.27 93.60 67.43
C ASN A 579 -4.19 94.16 68.35
N TYR A 580 -3.64 93.27 69.17
CA TYR A 580 -2.80 93.63 70.30
C TYR A 580 -1.32 93.75 69.91
N ALA A 581 -0.82 92.83 69.09
CA ALA A 581 0.56 92.80 68.66
C ALA A 581 0.70 92.15 67.28
N VAL A 582 1.80 92.44 66.58
CA VAL A 582 2.20 91.76 65.36
C VAL A 582 3.63 91.28 65.54
N PHE A 583 3.91 90.02 65.23
CA PHE A 583 5.24 89.42 65.32
C PHE A 583 5.71 88.97 63.93
N ASN A 584 6.99 89.20 63.64
CA ASN A 584 7.68 88.54 62.55
C ASN A 584 8.31 87.26 63.10
N ILE A 585 7.79 86.11 62.68
CA ILE A 585 8.25 84.79 63.13
C ILE A 585 9.25 84.26 62.11
N ASN A 586 10.37 83.73 62.60
CA ASN A 586 11.30 82.94 61.81
C ASN A 586 11.50 81.58 62.49
N TYR A 587 10.90 80.55 61.89
CA TYR A 587 10.90 79.19 62.43
C TYR A 587 12.27 78.53 62.36
N ASP A 588 13.05 78.79 61.30
CA ASP A 588 14.41 78.26 61.15
C ASP A 588 15.37 78.79 62.22
N LYS A 589 15.25 80.08 62.54
CA LYS A 589 16.06 80.76 63.56
C LYS A 589 15.46 80.64 64.96
N LYS A 590 14.23 80.10 65.08
CA LYS A 590 13.44 80.05 66.32
C LYS A 590 13.31 81.43 66.99
N THR A 591 13.05 82.46 66.20
CA THR A 591 12.88 83.84 66.70
C THR A 591 11.48 84.37 66.44
N ALA A 592 10.99 85.20 67.36
CA ALA A 592 9.76 85.96 67.22
C ALA A 592 10.06 87.42 67.60
N GLU A 593 10.11 88.29 66.59
CA GLU A 593 10.43 89.70 66.78
C GLU A 593 9.16 90.55 66.71
N LEU A 594 8.96 91.42 67.70
CA LEU A 594 7.81 92.32 67.71
C LEU A 594 7.94 93.32 66.56
N ASN A 595 6.91 93.37 65.72
CA ASN A 595 6.79 94.32 64.63
C ASN A 595 5.87 95.48 65.07
N GLY A 596 6.49 96.58 65.52
CA GLY A 596 5.80 97.76 66.04
C GLY A 596 5.74 97.78 67.57
N ALA A 597 4.58 98.16 68.13
CA ALA A 597 4.36 98.27 69.56
C ALA A 597 3.08 97.54 69.99
N PHE A 598 3.03 97.11 71.25
CA PHE A 598 1.82 96.55 71.84
C PHE A 598 0.71 97.60 71.94
N ASN A 599 -0.48 97.28 71.46
CA ASN A 599 -1.67 98.14 71.57
C ASN A 599 -2.32 98.02 72.96
N LYS A 600 -1.57 98.45 73.99
CA LYS A 600 -1.98 98.37 75.40
C LYS A 600 -3.24 99.20 75.67
N ASP A 601 -3.28 100.43 75.16
CA ASP A 601 -4.42 101.33 75.36
C ASP A 601 -5.69 100.80 74.68
N GLY A 602 -5.57 100.25 73.47
CA GLY A 602 -6.68 99.61 72.77
C GLY A 602 -7.22 98.41 73.54
N LEU A 603 -6.35 97.61 74.15
CA LEU A 603 -6.76 96.48 74.99
C LEU A 603 -7.46 96.94 76.27
N LEU A 604 -6.92 97.91 76.99
CA LEU A 604 -7.53 98.45 78.21
C LEU A 604 -8.91 99.09 77.92
N ASN A 605 -9.07 99.72 76.76
CA ASN A 605 -10.36 100.27 76.33
C ASN A 605 -11.42 99.21 76.02
N THR A 606 -11.07 97.93 75.84
CA THR A 606 -12.07 96.85 75.72
C THR A 606 -12.71 96.46 77.06
N MET A 607 -12.10 96.87 78.18
CA MET A 607 -12.65 96.68 79.54
C MET A 607 -13.67 97.77 79.93
N LYS A 608 -13.62 98.92 79.24
CA LYS A 608 -14.63 99.98 79.32
C LYS A 608 -15.76 99.70 78.33
#